data_AF-A0A9P5RTH3-F1
#
_entry.id   AF-A0A9P5RTH3-F1
#
_cell.length_a   1.000
_cell.length_b   1.000
_cell.length_c   1.000
_cell.angle_alpha   90.00
_cell.angle_beta   90.00
_cell.angle_gamma   90.00
#
_symmetry.space_group_name_H-M   'P 1'
#
loop_
_entity.id
_entity.type
_entity.pdbx_description
1 polymer ?
#
loop_
_entity_poly.entity_id
_entity_poly.type
_entity_poly.pdbx_seq_one_letter_code
_entity_poly.pdbx_strand_id
1 'polypeptide(L)'
;AAENAGDRVWIIGHVGPSMTDCIMNWSALYYQAVQRYSPHVIAEQFFGHTHYDEFALSYGPGAKTAQNAISTSWIGPSATTYTNLNPGFRLYKVDTKSWNVFDSQTYVADMNLAPTWDATGASPNWHLEYSARQTYSQYVPIAADQPLSAGWWHNVTKAFETNPAAFQTYWKLRGKSSGLQPACPAGGPCPAEMICNLRAGKSSDSCTKISLGLSRRSDVDGELTPAAAVVAGANRILKRAEPVAAAQNNPWNKSLCK
;
A
#
# COMPACT_ATOMS: atom_id res chain seq x y z
N ALA A 1 26.66 -4.68 -12.09
CA ALA A 1 27.49 -3.49 -11.82
C ALA A 1 27.68 -3.29 -10.32
N ALA A 2 26.65 -2.88 -9.58
CA ALA A 2 26.72 -2.67 -8.12
C ALA A 2 27.30 -3.88 -7.36
N GLU A 3 26.85 -5.11 -7.66
CA GLU A 3 27.42 -6.33 -7.06
C GLU A 3 28.94 -6.44 -7.21
N ASN A 4 29.47 -6.17 -8.41
CA ASN A 4 30.90 -6.24 -8.70
C ASN A 4 31.69 -5.12 -8.03
N ALA A 5 31.04 -3.97 -7.80
CA ALA A 5 31.63 -2.82 -7.13
C ALA A 5 31.56 -2.93 -5.59
N GLY A 6 30.80 -3.89 -5.05
CA GLY A 6 30.51 -3.98 -3.62
C GLY A 6 29.53 -2.91 -3.12
N ASP A 7 28.82 -2.25 -4.03
CA ASP A 7 27.87 -1.19 -3.71
C ASP A 7 26.55 -1.74 -3.15
N ARG A 8 25.89 -0.90 -2.36
CA ARG A 8 24.56 -1.15 -1.81
C ARG A 8 23.52 -0.39 -2.61
N VAL A 9 22.36 -0.99 -2.82
CA VAL A 9 21.30 -0.46 -3.69
C VAL A 9 20.02 -0.26 -2.90
N TRP A 10 19.39 0.89 -3.12
CA TRP A 10 17.99 1.13 -2.82
C TRP A 10 17.17 1.14 -4.09
N ILE A 11 16.03 0.46 -4.07
CA ILE A 11 15.07 0.50 -5.17
C ILE A 11 13.93 1.41 -4.77
N ILE A 12 13.56 2.36 -5.63
CA ILE A 12 12.45 3.27 -5.40
C ILE A 12 11.47 3.15 -6.58
N GLY A 13 10.20 2.98 -6.29
CA GLY A 13 9.13 2.89 -7.29
C GLY A 13 7.81 3.42 -6.78
N HIS A 14 6.79 3.46 -7.63
CA HIS A 14 5.44 3.86 -7.21
C HIS A 14 4.60 2.65 -6.75
N VAL A 15 4.24 1.77 -7.70
CA VAL A 15 3.52 0.52 -7.43
C VAL A 15 4.51 -0.55 -6.99
N GLY A 16 4.28 -1.14 -5.82
CA GLY A 16 5.13 -2.19 -5.27
C GLY A 16 4.87 -3.56 -5.91
N PRO A 17 5.88 -4.44 -5.98
CA PRO A 17 5.74 -5.78 -6.55
C PRO A 17 4.76 -6.66 -5.78
N SER A 18 4.54 -6.40 -4.49
CA SER A 18 3.61 -7.13 -3.62
C SER A 18 2.13 -6.86 -3.90
N MET A 19 1.81 -5.78 -4.61
CA MET A 19 0.44 -5.29 -4.76
C MET A 19 -0.30 -6.03 -5.87
N THR A 20 -1.61 -6.22 -5.72
CA THR A 20 -2.45 -7.03 -6.62
C THR A 20 -2.69 -6.38 -8.00
N ASP A 21 -2.45 -5.08 -8.12
CA ASP A 21 -2.47 -4.31 -9.36
C ASP A 21 -1.16 -4.46 -10.17
N CYS A 22 -0.12 -5.06 -9.58
CA CYS A 22 1.11 -5.42 -10.27
C CYS A 22 0.94 -6.74 -11.04
N ILE A 23 1.22 -6.70 -12.35
CA ILE A 23 1.12 -7.87 -13.24
C ILE A 23 1.94 -9.02 -12.68
N MET A 24 1.30 -10.18 -12.44
CA MET A 24 1.90 -11.33 -11.75
C MET A 24 3.23 -11.78 -12.34
N ASN A 25 3.35 -11.80 -13.68
CA ASN A 25 4.60 -12.19 -14.34
C ASN A 25 5.73 -11.19 -14.08
N TRP A 26 5.44 -9.88 -14.13
CA TRP A 26 6.44 -8.86 -13.84
C TRP A 26 6.87 -8.93 -12.37
N SER A 27 5.89 -9.05 -11.46
CA SER A 27 6.13 -9.18 -10.03
C SER A 27 6.98 -10.42 -9.71
N ALA A 28 6.72 -11.56 -10.36
CA ALA A 28 7.51 -12.77 -10.19
C ALA A 28 8.96 -12.62 -10.68
N LEU A 29 9.19 -11.98 -11.82
CA LEU A 29 10.54 -11.70 -12.33
C LEU A 29 11.29 -10.71 -11.44
N TYR A 30 10.62 -9.66 -10.97
CA TYR A 30 11.18 -8.73 -9.99
C TYR A 30 11.57 -9.46 -8.70
N TYR A 31 10.71 -10.35 -8.20
CA TYR A 31 10.97 -11.13 -6.99
C TYR A 31 12.18 -12.07 -7.14
N GLN A 32 12.41 -12.63 -8.33
CA GLN A 32 13.63 -13.42 -8.61
C GLN A 32 14.89 -12.55 -8.54
N ALA A 33 14.85 -11.32 -9.03
CA ALA A 33 15.96 -10.38 -8.89
C ALA A 33 16.21 -10.04 -7.40
N VAL A 34 15.15 -9.79 -6.63
CA VAL A 34 15.27 -9.58 -5.17
C VAL A 34 15.90 -10.81 -4.50
N GLN A 35 15.46 -12.03 -4.81
CA GLN A 35 16.07 -13.24 -4.27
C GLN A 35 17.55 -13.40 -4.64
N ARG A 36 17.93 -13.00 -5.86
CA ARG A 36 19.33 -13.11 -6.31
C ARG A 36 20.24 -12.07 -5.68
N TYR A 37 19.73 -10.89 -5.33
CA TYR A 37 20.57 -9.74 -4.96
C TYR A 37 20.36 -9.23 -3.54
N SER A 38 19.34 -9.70 -2.81
CA SER A 38 19.18 -9.42 -1.38
C SER A 38 19.72 -10.55 -0.51
N PRO A 39 20.28 -10.25 0.67
CA PRO A 39 20.44 -8.91 1.24
C PRO A 39 21.78 -8.23 0.87
N HIS A 40 22.64 -8.86 0.06
CA HIS A 40 24.03 -8.41 -0.10
C HIS A 40 24.20 -7.18 -1.00
N VAL A 41 23.34 -7.00 -2.02
CA VAL A 41 23.34 -5.82 -2.90
C VAL A 41 22.13 -4.93 -2.63
N ILE A 42 20.91 -5.46 -2.75
CA ILE A 42 19.69 -4.69 -2.49
C ILE A 42 19.46 -4.63 -0.97
N ALA A 43 19.71 -3.45 -0.40
CA ALA A 43 19.58 -3.20 1.03
C ALA A 43 18.12 -2.96 1.42
N GLU A 44 17.41 -2.10 0.67
CA GLU A 44 16.05 -1.66 0.99
C GLU A 44 15.26 -1.34 -0.28
N GLN A 45 13.93 -1.38 -0.19
CA GLN A 45 13.03 -1.03 -1.29
C GLN A 45 11.93 -0.07 -0.79
N PHE A 46 11.60 0.97 -1.57
CA PHE A 46 10.68 2.04 -1.18
C PHE A 46 9.61 2.24 -2.24
N PHE A 47 8.35 2.13 -1.84
CA PHE A 47 7.16 2.23 -2.69
C PHE A 47 6.09 3.13 -2.06
N GLY A 48 4.99 3.34 -2.77
CA GLY A 48 3.82 4.07 -2.29
C GLY A 48 2.54 3.45 -2.83
N HIS A 49 1.77 4.23 -3.60
CA HIS A 49 0.55 3.80 -4.30
C HIS A 49 -0.66 3.47 -3.40
N THR A 50 -0.51 2.67 -2.34
CA THR A 50 -1.65 2.23 -1.51
C THR A 50 -2.23 3.33 -0.64
N HIS A 51 -1.48 4.44 -0.45
CA HIS A 51 -1.78 5.56 0.44
C HIS A 51 -1.70 5.25 1.95
N TYR A 52 -1.65 3.97 2.32
CA TYR A 52 -1.55 3.49 3.69
C TYR A 52 -0.09 3.35 4.16
N ASP A 53 0.11 3.32 5.48
CA ASP A 53 1.42 3.03 6.09
C ASP A 53 1.62 1.50 6.19
N GLU A 54 2.38 0.92 5.26
CA GLU A 54 2.51 -0.53 5.12
C GLU A 54 3.95 -0.96 4.81
N PHE A 55 4.17 -2.27 4.78
CA PHE A 55 5.37 -2.88 4.23
C PHE A 55 5.04 -4.27 3.65
N ALA A 56 5.97 -4.83 2.88
CA ALA A 56 5.89 -6.21 2.42
C ALA A 56 7.25 -6.89 2.53
N LEU A 57 7.27 -8.14 2.98
CA LEU A 57 8.48 -8.92 3.15
C LEU A 57 8.72 -9.85 1.97
N SER A 58 9.96 -9.82 1.48
CA SER A 58 10.47 -10.80 0.52
C SER A 58 11.29 -11.86 1.25
N TYR A 59 11.19 -13.10 0.76
CA TYR A 59 11.83 -14.28 1.32
C TYR A 59 12.68 -14.98 0.27
N GLY A 60 13.78 -15.59 0.72
CA GLY A 60 14.56 -16.52 -0.08
C GLY A 60 13.78 -17.79 -0.43
N PRO A 61 14.36 -18.69 -1.22
CA PRO A 61 13.75 -19.99 -1.52
C PRO A 61 13.42 -20.78 -0.24
N GLY A 62 12.24 -21.42 -0.18
CA GLY A 62 11.82 -22.24 0.95
C GLY A 62 10.78 -21.59 1.87
N ALA A 63 10.82 -21.94 3.16
CA ALA A 63 9.81 -21.53 4.13
C ALA A 63 9.90 -20.03 4.48
N LYS A 64 8.74 -19.38 4.72
CA LYS A 64 8.67 -18.00 5.19
C LYS A 64 9.00 -17.95 6.69
N THR A 65 10.26 -17.75 7.03
CA THR A 65 10.77 -17.62 8.41
C THR A 65 11.54 -16.32 8.59
N ALA A 66 11.83 -15.93 9.83
CA ALA A 66 12.64 -14.76 10.11
C ALA A 66 14.05 -14.85 9.49
N GLN A 67 14.66 -16.04 9.51
CA GLN A 67 15.99 -16.29 8.94
C GLN A 67 15.99 -16.23 7.42
N ASN A 68 14.86 -16.57 6.79
CA ASN A 68 14.72 -16.59 5.35
C ASN A 68 14.08 -15.30 4.79
N ALA A 69 13.76 -14.32 5.65
CA ALA A 69 13.31 -12.99 5.22
C ALA A 69 14.53 -12.17 4.78
N ILE A 70 14.55 -11.75 3.52
CA ILE A 70 15.76 -11.20 2.87
C ILE A 70 15.66 -9.71 2.53
N SER A 71 14.45 -9.16 2.42
CA SER A 71 14.26 -7.75 2.07
C SER A 71 12.92 -7.20 2.55
N THR A 72 12.91 -5.91 2.87
CA THR A 72 11.72 -5.15 3.24
C THR A 72 11.37 -4.17 2.12
N SER A 73 10.15 -4.28 1.60
CA SER A 73 9.53 -3.28 0.74
C SER A 73 8.71 -2.34 1.60
N TRP A 74 9.23 -1.16 1.87
CA TRP A 74 8.54 -0.14 2.62
C TRP A 74 7.51 0.56 1.73
N ILE A 75 6.27 0.65 2.20
CA ILE A 75 5.19 1.31 1.48
C ILE A 75 4.85 2.59 2.26
N GLY A 76 5.29 3.73 1.73
CA GLY A 76 5.11 5.04 2.32
C GLY A 76 3.65 5.49 2.27
N PRO A 77 3.17 6.23 3.28
CA PRO A 77 1.80 6.69 3.30
C PRO A 77 1.66 7.90 2.37
N SER A 78 0.43 8.26 2.03
CA SER A 78 0.18 9.41 1.15
C SER A 78 0.22 10.75 1.88
N ALA A 79 0.69 11.79 1.19
CA ALA A 79 0.43 13.17 1.57
C ALA A 79 -1.05 13.55 1.36
N THR A 80 -1.72 12.97 0.37
CA THR A 80 -3.16 13.18 0.16
C THR A 80 -4.01 12.47 1.22
N THR A 81 -5.18 13.04 1.50
CA THR A 81 -6.22 12.45 2.36
C THR A 81 -7.05 11.37 1.66
N TYR A 82 -6.86 11.17 0.35
CA TYR A 82 -7.65 10.22 -0.43
C TYR A 82 -7.39 8.77 0.02
N THR A 83 -8.37 7.99 0.45
CA THR A 83 -9.66 8.45 0.99
C THR A 83 -9.65 8.21 2.49
N ASN A 84 -10.24 9.14 3.25
CA ASN A 84 -10.47 8.98 4.68
C ASN A 84 -9.19 8.74 5.49
N LEU A 85 -8.11 9.42 5.12
CA LEU A 85 -6.82 9.37 5.81
C LEU A 85 -6.40 10.77 6.24
N ASN A 86 -5.61 10.86 7.32
CA ASN A 86 -4.81 12.05 7.57
C ASN A 86 -3.73 12.20 6.48
N PRO A 87 -3.30 13.41 6.10
CA PRO A 87 -2.09 13.59 5.31
C PRO A 87 -0.88 13.09 6.12
N GLY A 88 0.07 12.43 5.47
CA GLY A 88 1.26 11.91 6.14
C GLY A 88 2.49 11.82 5.23
N PHE A 89 3.67 11.81 5.84
CA PHE A 89 4.93 11.52 5.16
C PHE A 89 5.85 10.69 6.06
N ARG A 90 6.89 10.11 5.46
CA ARG A 90 7.82 9.18 6.12
C ARG A 90 9.24 9.73 6.09
N LEU A 91 9.95 9.61 7.20
CA LEU A 91 11.38 9.84 7.33
C LEU A 91 12.07 8.53 7.68
N TYR A 92 13.10 8.17 6.92
CA TYR A 92 13.93 6.99 7.20
C TYR A 92 15.27 7.43 7.77
N LYS A 93 15.61 6.89 8.95
CA LYS A 93 16.97 6.90 9.46
C LYS A 93 17.66 5.65 8.94
N VAL A 94 18.86 5.79 8.40
CA VAL A 94 19.58 4.71 7.74
C VAL A 94 20.90 4.47 8.45
N ASP A 95 21.26 3.20 8.64
CA ASP A 95 22.58 2.82 9.10
C ASP A 95 23.62 3.03 7.99
N THR A 96 24.64 3.85 8.27
CA THR A 96 25.69 4.22 7.29
C THR A 96 26.62 3.07 6.90
N LYS A 97 26.57 1.92 7.60
CA LYS A 97 27.39 0.75 7.28
C LYS A 97 26.65 -0.23 6.37
N SER A 98 25.46 -0.65 6.78
CA SER A 98 24.64 -1.63 6.06
C SER A 98 23.72 -1.01 5.01
N TRP A 99 23.48 0.30 5.08
CA TRP A 99 22.49 1.03 4.29
C TRP A 99 21.06 0.50 4.48
N ASN A 100 20.82 -0.22 5.58
CA ASN A 100 19.50 -0.66 5.98
C ASN A 100 18.77 0.43 6.78
N VAL A 101 17.44 0.40 6.77
CA VAL A 101 16.61 1.30 7.57
C VAL A 101 16.82 0.98 9.04
N PHE A 102 17.33 1.96 9.78
CA PHE A 102 17.55 1.90 11.22
C PHE A 102 16.32 2.32 12.04
N ASP A 103 15.56 3.29 11.53
CA ASP A 103 14.25 3.67 12.06
C ASP A 103 13.38 4.26 10.95
N SER A 104 12.07 4.07 11.07
CA SER A 104 11.06 4.56 10.14
C SER A 104 10.08 5.42 10.93
N GLN A 105 10.05 6.72 10.65
CA GLN A 105 9.29 7.71 11.41
C GLN A 105 8.18 8.30 10.53
N THR A 106 6.93 8.13 10.95
CA THR A 106 5.77 8.67 10.21
C THR A 106 5.30 9.95 10.88
N TYR A 107 5.12 11.00 10.09
CA TYR A 107 4.57 12.29 10.50
C TYR A 107 3.20 12.46 9.85
N VAL A 108 2.25 13.02 10.60
CA VAL A 108 0.89 13.27 10.13
C VAL A 108 0.42 14.65 10.55
N ALA A 109 -0.61 15.18 9.88
CA ALA A 109 -1.42 16.28 10.40
C ALA A 109 -2.84 15.77 10.66
N ASP A 110 -3.44 16.16 11.79
CA ASP A 110 -4.75 15.66 12.21
C ASP A 110 -5.87 16.45 11.53
N MET A 111 -6.52 15.83 10.55
CA MET A 111 -7.60 16.45 9.78
C MET A 111 -8.80 16.87 10.63
N ASN A 112 -8.96 16.33 11.86
CA ASN A 112 -10.00 16.78 12.77
C ASN A 112 -9.79 18.24 13.21
N LEU A 113 -8.56 18.76 13.11
CA LEU A 113 -8.20 20.14 13.45
C LEU A 113 -8.25 21.09 12.24
N ALA A 114 -8.57 20.60 11.04
CA ALA A 114 -8.64 21.44 9.83
C ALA A 114 -9.56 22.67 9.99
N PRO A 115 -10.76 22.58 10.59
CA PRO A 115 -11.60 23.76 10.83
C PRO A 115 -10.91 24.85 11.67
N THR A 116 -10.05 24.44 12.61
CA THR A 116 -9.26 25.36 13.44
C THR A 116 -8.17 26.05 12.63
N TRP A 117 -7.49 25.32 11.73
CA TRP A 117 -6.46 25.90 10.87
C TRP A 117 -7.06 26.93 9.91
N ASP A 118 -8.19 26.60 9.28
CA ASP A 118 -8.90 27.50 8.37
C ASP A 118 -9.37 28.77 9.09
N ALA A 119 -9.95 28.63 10.29
CA ALA A 119 -10.44 29.76 11.07
C ALA A 119 -9.33 30.70 11.57
N THR A 120 -8.11 30.19 11.77
CA THR A 120 -6.98 30.96 12.34
C THR A 120 -5.94 31.35 11.29
N GLY A 121 -6.02 30.83 10.07
CA GLY A 121 -4.96 30.92 9.06
C GLY A 121 -3.68 30.18 9.48
N ALA A 122 -3.76 29.23 10.42
CA ALA A 122 -2.62 28.46 10.89
C ALA A 122 -2.22 27.38 9.86
N SER A 123 -0.96 26.95 9.92
CA SER A 123 -0.49 25.79 9.15
C SER A 123 -0.96 24.47 9.78
N PRO A 124 -1.06 23.37 9.00
CA PRO A 124 -1.38 22.04 9.53
C PRO A 124 -0.43 21.62 10.66
N ASN A 125 -0.97 20.90 11.65
CA ASN A 125 -0.22 20.49 12.85
C ASN A 125 0.69 19.26 12.59
N TRP A 126 1.67 19.37 11.70
CA TRP A 126 2.60 18.27 11.46
C TRP A 126 3.30 17.81 12.75
N HIS A 127 3.07 16.56 13.13
CA HIS A 127 3.65 15.95 14.32
C HIS A 127 4.08 14.52 14.05
N LEU A 128 5.03 14.02 14.85
CA LEU A 128 5.44 12.62 14.80
C LEU A 128 4.27 11.76 15.27
N GLU A 129 3.77 10.89 14.39
CA GLU A 129 2.78 9.88 14.75
C GLU A 129 3.46 8.74 15.51
N TYR A 130 4.51 8.15 14.92
CA TYR A 130 5.26 7.07 15.54
C TYR A 130 6.67 6.88 14.96
N SER A 131 7.54 6.27 15.79
CA SER A 131 8.79 5.63 15.37
C SER A 131 8.56 4.12 15.34
N ALA A 132 8.82 3.46 14.21
CA ALA A 132 8.64 2.02 14.07
C ALA A 132 9.51 1.24 15.06
N ARG A 133 10.76 1.68 15.26
CA ARG A 133 11.65 1.09 16.26
C ARG A 133 11.03 1.17 17.65
N GLN A 134 10.66 2.36 18.09
CA GLN A 134 10.12 2.59 19.45
C GLN A 134 8.79 1.84 19.66
N THR A 135 7.90 1.91 18.68
CA THR A 135 6.56 1.32 18.78
C THR A 135 6.60 -0.19 18.80
N TYR A 136 7.37 -0.84 17.93
CA TYR A 136 7.32 -2.31 17.82
C TYR A 136 8.36 -3.02 18.69
N SER A 137 9.38 -2.32 19.23
CA SER A 137 10.35 -2.91 20.16
C SER A 137 9.72 -3.42 21.46
N GLN A 138 8.55 -2.89 21.84
CA GLN A 138 7.81 -3.36 23.01
C GLN A 138 7.21 -4.78 22.80
N TYR A 139 6.97 -5.17 21.54
CA TYR A 139 6.44 -6.49 21.19
C TYR A 139 7.53 -7.44 20.71
N VAL A 140 8.55 -6.92 20.02
CA VAL A 140 9.70 -7.68 19.53
C VAL A 140 10.97 -6.91 19.83
N PRO A 141 11.69 -7.25 20.91
CA PRO A 141 12.92 -6.55 21.29
C PRO A 141 13.93 -6.47 20.15
N ILE A 142 14.62 -5.34 20.07
CA ILE A 142 15.70 -5.10 19.12
C ILE A 142 16.88 -4.48 19.85
N ALA A 143 18.10 -4.90 19.52
CA ALA A 143 19.29 -4.29 20.08
C ALA A 143 19.45 -2.85 19.58
N ALA A 144 20.10 -2.02 20.41
CA ALA A 144 20.21 -0.58 20.17
C ALA A 144 20.99 -0.24 18.88
N ASP A 145 21.83 -1.14 18.39
CA ASP A 145 22.72 -0.96 17.23
C ASP A 145 22.24 -1.72 15.97
N GLN A 146 21.16 -2.49 16.05
CA GLN A 146 20.69 -3.34 14.95
C GLN A 146 19.62 -2.64 14.10
N PRO A 147 19.72 -2.57 12.77
CA PRO A 147 18.68 -2.00 11.91
C PRO A 147 17.39 -2.83 11.90
N LEU A 148 16.30 -2.26 11.36
CA LEU A 148 15.00 -2.91 11.24
C LEU A 148 14.99 -3.96 10.11
N SER A 149 15.70 -5.07 10.32
CA SER A 149 15.85 -6.13 9.33
C SER A 149 14.53 -6.78 8.93
N ALA A 150 14.50 -7.39 7.74
CA ALA A 150 13.34 -8.16 7.26
C ALA A 150 12.97 -9.30 8.22
N GLY A 151 13.95 -9.95 8.84
CA GLY A 151 13.74 -10.97 9.87
C GLY A 151 13.09 -10.43 11.15
N TRP A 152 13.48 -9.22 11.57
CA TRP A 152 12.83 -8.55 12.70
C TRP A 152 11.37 -8.20 12.36
N TRP A 153 11.09 -7.65 11.18
CA TRP A 153 9.73 -7.39 10.72
C TRP A 153 8.90 -8.68 10.58
N HIS A 154 9.49 -9.80 10.16
CA HIS A 154 8.82 -11.09 10.20
C HIS A 154 8.39 -11.43 11.62
N ASN A 155 9.26 -11.27 12.62
CA ASN A 155 8.89 -11.50 14.01
C ASN A 155 7.82 -10.52 14.51
N VAL A 156 7.82 -9.26 14.07
CA VAL A 156 6.74 -8.31 14.37
C VAL A 156 5.40 -8.82 13.84
N THR A 157 5.37 -9.30 12.59
CA THR A 157 4.14 -9.91 12.05
C THR A 157 3.73 -11.19 12.80
N LYS A 158 4.67 -11.95 13.39
CA LYS A 158 4.34 -13.09 14.26
C LYS A 158 3.74 -12.64 15.59
N ALA A 159 4.24 -11.54 16.17
CA ALA A 159 3.64 -10.97 17.37
C ALA A 159 2.19 -10.53 17.12
N PHE A 160 1.86 -10.05 15.92
CA PHE A 160 0.48 -9.72 15.55
C PHE A 160 -0.47 -10.92 15.58
N GLU A 161 0.02 -12.14 15.32
CA GLU A 161 -0.81 -13.36 15.31
C GLU A 161 -1.30 -13.75 16.71
N THR A 162 -0.50 -13.45 17.74
CA THR A 162 -0.78 -13.87 19.12
C THR A 162 -1.12 -12.71 20.05
N ASN A 163 -0.89 -11.47 19.63
CA ASN A 163 -1.16 -10.27 20.40
C ASN A 163 -2.09 -9.32 19.62
N PRO A 164 -3.41 -9.40 19.86
CA PRO A 164 -4.39 -8.51 19.23
C PRO A 164 -4.08 -7.02 19.42
N ALA A 165 -3.55 -6.60 20.57
CA ALA A 165 -3.22 -5.21 20.82
C ALA A 165 -2.07 -4.73 19.92
N ALA A 166 -1.06 -5.57 19.69
CA ALA A 166 0.03 -5.27 18.76
C ALA A 166 -0.49 -5.08 17.33
N PHE A 167 -1.39 -5.96 16.88
CA PHE A 167 -2.02 -5.82 15.56
C PHE A 167 -2.90 -4.56 15.47
N GLN A 168 -3.70 -4.25 16.50
CA GLN A 168 -4.53 -3.04 16.50
C GLN A 168 -3.69 -1.75 16.48
N THR A 169 -2.54 -1.74 17.15
CA THR A 169 -1.55 -0.66 17.03
C THR A 169 -1.11 -0.50 15.57
N TYR A 170 -0.71 -1.58 14.90
CA TYR A 170 -0.40 -1.54 13.46
C TYR A 170 -1.58 -1.06 12.62
N TRP A 171 -2.79 -1.57 12.86
CA TRP A 171 -3.98 -1.21 12.08
C TRP A 171 -4.31 0.28 12.19
N LYS A 172 -4.19 0.86 13.38
CA LYS A 172 -4.36 2.30 13.62
C LYS A 172 -3.32 3.13 12.85
N LEU A 173 -2.04 2.77 12.95
CA LEU A 173 -0.94 3.48 12.31
C LEU A 173 -0.96 3.35 10.79
N ARG A 174 -1.37 2.18 10.27
CA ARG A 174 -1.65 1.96 8.84
C ARG A 174 -2.58 3.03 8.26
N GLY A 175 -3.61 3.38 9.01
CA GLY A 175 -4.60 4.40 8.66
C GLY A 175 -4.22 5.84 9.04
N LYS A 176 -2.95 6.10 9.38
CA LYS A 176 -2.45 7.42 9.84
C LYS A 176 -3.27 8.03 10.98
N SER A 177 -3.77 7.18 11.88
CA SER A 177 -4.62 7.57 13.01
C SER A 177 -5.85 8.41 12.62
N SER A 178 -6.33 8.30 11.37
CA SER A 178 -7.51 9.03 10.89
C SER A 178 -8.80 8.67 11.61
N GLY A 179 -8.88 7.45 12.16
CA GLY A 179 -10.11 6.90 12.75
C GLY A 179 -11.18 6.51 11.73
N LEU A 180 -10.93 6.70 10.43
CA LEU A 180 -11.92 6.45 9.37
C LEU A 180 -11.59 5.22 8.50
N GLN A 181 -10.46 4.55 8.75
CA GLN A 181 -10.16 3.25 8.15
C GLN A 181 -11.18 2.19 8.62
N PRO A 182 -11.66 1.29 7.74
CA PRO A 182 -12.58 0.22 8.14
C PRO A 182 -12.07 -0.58 9.34
N ALA A 183 -13.00 -1.00 10.21
CA ALA A 183 -12.66 -1.79 11.39
C ALA A 183 -12.10 -3.17 10.99
N CYS A 184 -11.08 -3.61 11.73
CA CYS A 184 -10.44 -4.92 11.54
C CYS A 184 -10.41 -5.66 12.88
N PRO A 185 -11.53 -6.26 13.32
CA PRO A 185 -11.65 -6.85 14.64
C PRO A 185 -10.77 -8.11 14.78
N ALA A 186 -10.20 -8.33 15.97
CA ALA A 186 -9.25 -9.40 16.26
C ALA A 186 -9.76 -10.83 15.97
N GLY A 187 -11.07 -11.06 16.07
CA GLY A 187 -11.70 -12.36 15.75
C GLY A 187 -12.22 -12.47 14.31
N GLY A 188 -12.00 -11.45 13.47
CA GLY A 188 -12.42 -11.45 12.07
C GLY A 188 -11.37 -12.04 11.13
N PRO A 189 -11.69 -12.16 9.82
CA PRO A 189 -10.72 -12.60 8.81
C PRO A 189 -9.64 -11.55 8.49
N CYS A 190 -9.92 -10.27 8.78
CA CYS A 190 -9.08 -9.15 8.38
C CYS A 190 -7.65 -9.19 8.95
N PRO A 191 -7.40 -9.47 10.25
CA PRO A 191 -6.04 -9.56 10.77
C PRO A 191 -5.19 -10.63 10.08
N ALA A 192 -5.75 -11.82 9.87
CA ALA A 192 -5.05 -12.92 9.21
C ALA A 192 -4.70 -12.58 7.75
N GLU A 193 -5.64 -11.96 7.02
CA GLU A 193 -5.39 -11.50 5.65
C GLU A 193 -4.29 -10.44 5.59
N MET A 194 -4.36 -9.42 6.47
CA MET A 194 -3.37 -8.35 6.52
C MET A 194 -1.97 -8.87 6.89
N ILE A 195 -1.87 -9.72 7.91
CA ILE A 195 -0.60 -10.37 8.30
C ILE A 195 -0.02 -11.18 7.15
N CYS A 196 -0.87 -11.90 6.39
CA CYS A 196 -0.41 -12.62 5.21
C CYS A 196 0.13 -11.67 4.12
N ASN A 197 -0.59 -10.58 3.81
CA ASN A 197 -0.17 -9.60 2.80
C ASN A 197 1.16 -8.91 3.19
N LEU A 198 1.37 -8.60 4.47
CA LEU A 198 2.67 -8.11 4.96
C LEU A 198 3.83 -9.10 4.69
N ARG A 199 3.53 -10.39 4.51
CA ARG A 199 4.48 -11.45 4.18
C ARG A 199 4.41 -11.90 2.72
N ALA A 200 3.77 -11.12 1.85
CA ALA A 200 3.62 -11.39 0.42
C ALA A 200 4.44 -10.40 -0.40
N GLY A 201 5.72 -10.69 -0.64
CA GLY A 201 6.59 -9.78 -1.40
C GLY A 201 6.37 -9.75 -2.92
N LYS A 202 5.44 -10.57 -3.44
CA LYS A 202 5.01 -10.59 -4.85
C LYS A 202 3.49 -10.75 -4.97
N SER A 203 2.91 -10.28 -6.06
CA SER A 203 1.46 -10.17 -6.21
C SER A 203 0.74 -11.52 -6.24
N SER A 204 1.39 -12.58 -6.72
CA SER A 204 0.86 -13.95 -6.68
C SER A 204 0.74 -14.54 -5.27
N ASP A 205 1.44 -13.95 -4.28
CA ASP A 205 1.41 -14.38 -2.88
C ASP A 205 0.36 -13.61 -2.05
N SER A 206 -0.35 -12.65 -2.65
CA SER A 206 -1.35 -11.87 -1.94
C SER A 206 -2.47 -12.77 -1.41
N CYS A 207 -2.85 -12.53 -0.15
CA CYS A 207 -3.97 -13.20 0.50
C CYS A 207 -5.30 -12.47 0.32
N THR A 208 -5.27 -11.24 -0.20
CA THR A 208 -6.50 -10.53 -0.53
C THR A 208 -7.18 -11.22 -1.69
N LYS A 209 -8.42 -11.64 -1.47
CA LYS A 209 -9.26 -12.21 -2.53
C LYS A 209 -9.54 -11.12 -3.56
N ILE A 210 -9.13 -11.34 -4.80
CA ILE A 210 -9.51 -10.47 -5.91
C ILE A 210 -11.03 -10.60 -6.08
N SER A 211 -11.78 -9.61 -5.60
CA SER A 211 -13.20 -9.49 -5.95
C SER A 211 -13.31 -8.66 -7.23
N LEU A 212 -13.67 -9.32 -8.33
CA LEU A 212 -14.09 -8.64 -9.55
C LEU A 212 -15.51 -8.10 -9.32
N GLY A 213 -15.60 -7.00 -8.58
CA GLY A 213 -16.84 -6.24 -8.45
C GLY A 213 -17.11 -5.48 -9.74
N LEU A 214 -17.81 -6.10 -10.69
CA LEU A 214 -18.42 -5.41 -11.82
C LEU A 214 -19.59 -4.55 -11.29
N SER A 215 -19.28 -3.38 -10.73
CA SER A 215 -20.31 -2.36 -10.49
C SER A 215 -20.63 -1.70 -11.84
N ARG A 216 -21.89 -1.81 -12.28
CA ARG A 216 -22.39 -0.96 -13.38
C ARG A 216 -22.26 0.48 -12.93
N ARG A 217 -21.58 1.32 -13.72
CA ARG A 217 -21.68 2.78 -13.58
C ARG A 217 -23.15 3.17 -13.76
N SER A 218 -23.78 3.67 -12.72
CA SER A 218 -25.07 4.36 -12.77
C SER A 218 -24.83 5.85 -13.03
N ASP A 219 -24.17 6.17 -14.15
CA ASP A 219 -24.02 7.56 -14.61
C ASP A 219 -24.96 7.76 -15.81
N VAL A 220 -26.27 7.59 -15.59
CA VAL A 220 -27.30 7.99 -16.56
C VAL A 220 -28.54 8.49 -15.82
N ASP A 221 -28.38 9.47 -14.93
CA ASP A 221 -29.50 10.30 -14.44
C ASP A 221 -29.02 11.76 -14.37
N GLY A 222 -28.63 12.29 -15.53
CA GLY A 222 -28.39 13.71 -15.74
C GLY A 222 -29.60 14.34 -16.42
N GLU A 223 -30.24 15.28 -15.72
CA GLU A 223 -31.15 16.35 -16.17
C GLU A 223 -31.82 16.20 -17.55
N LEU A 224 -33.14 15.96 -17.54
CA LEU A 224 -34.03 16.36 -18.64
C LEU A 224 -35.11 17.31 -18.11
N THR A 225 -34.98 18.59 -18.48
CA THR A 225 -36.00 19.63 -18.36
C THR A 225 -37.29 19.27 -19.12
N PRO A 226 -38.46 19.80 -18.74
CA PRO A 226 -39.74 19.33 -19.24
C PRO A 226 -40.09 19.99 -20.59
N ALA A 227 -40.13 19.17 -21.65
CA ALA A 227 -40.90 19.47 -22.84
C ALA A 227 -41.67 18.21 -23.24
N ALA A 228 -42.73 17.92 -22.49
CA ALA A 228 -43.72 16.93 -22.86
C ALA A 228 -44.63 17.53 -23.94
N ALA A 229 -44.44 17.12 -25.18
CA ALA A 229 -45.45 17.27 -26.22
C ALA A 229 -45.32 16.16 -27.28
N VAL A 230 -46.31 15.26 -27.25
CA VAL A 230 -47.02 14.74 -28.43
C VAL A 230 -46.54 13.40 -29.03
N VAL A 231 -47.42 12.41 -28.81
CA VAL A 231 -47.80 11.26 -29.68
C VAL A 231 -47.11 9.89 -29.43
N ALA A 232 -47.82 9.11 -28.63
CA ALA A 232 -48.33 7.75 -28.90
C ALA A 232 -47.76 6.94 -30.07
N GLY A 233 -47.53 5.64 -29.82
CA GLY A 233 -47.60 4.64 -30.89
C GLY A 233 -46.65 3.47 -30.71
N ALA A 234 -47.22 2.30 -30.45
CA ALA A 234 -46.53 1.03 -30.34
C ALA A 234 -45.87 0.56 -31.65
N ASN A 235 -45.13 -0.55 -31.52
CA ASN A 235 -44.71 -1.53 -32.53
C ASN A 235 -43.30 -1.41 -33.16
N ARG A 236 -42.45 -2.35 -32.71
CA ARG A 236 -41.91 -3.48 -33.49
C ARG A 236 -40.92 -3.21 -34.64
N ILE A 237 -39.87 -4.03 -34.61
CA ILE A 237 -39.08 -4.62 -35.73
C ILE A 237 -37.66 -4.07 -35.93
N LEU A 238 -36.73 -4.99 -35.66
CA LEU A 238 -35.38 -5.18 -36.18
C LEU A 238 -35.05 -4.41 -37.47
N LYS A 239 -33.92 -3.70 -37.47
CA LYS A 239 -33.03 -3.60 -38.64
C LYS A 239 -31.59 -3.31 -38.24
N ARG A 240 -30.70 -4.15 -38.75
CA ARG A 240 -29.25 -4.06 -38.72
C ARG A 240 -28.81 -2.99 -39.73
N ALA A 241 -27.94 -2.07 -39.33
CA ALA A 241 -27.20 -1.18 -40.22
C ALA A 241 -25.80 -0.95 -39.63
N GLU A 242 -24.75 -1.16 -40.44
CA GLU A 242 -23.34 -0.92 -40.13
C GLU A 242 -22.98 0.58 -40.33
N PRO A 243 -21.69 0.96 -40.20
CA PRO A 243 -21.08 1.55 -39.02
C PRO A 243 -20.98 3.08 -39.14
N VAL A 244 -21.33 3.81 -38.09
CA VAL A 244 -21.02 5.25 -38.00
C VAL A 244 -19.88 5.42 -37.01
N ALA A 245 -18.75 5.89 -37.52
CA ALA A 245 -17.62 6.33 -36.72
C ALA A 245 -18.08 7.41 -35.74
N ALA A 246 -17.94 7.13 -34.44
CA ALA A 246 -18.13 8.09 -33.36
C ALA A 246 -16.93 8.04 -32.43
N ALA A 247 -16.50 9.22 -32.02
CA ALA A 247 -15.23 9.56 -31.40
C ALA A 247 -14.80 8.63 -30.25
N GLN A 248 -13.52 8.28 -30.26
CA GLN A 248 -12.81 7.71 -29.11
C GLN A 248 -12.74 8.76 -27.99
N ASN A 249 -13.75 8.80 -27.12
CA ASN A 249 -13.58 9.31 -25.77
C ASN A 249 -13.23 8.13 -24.87
N ASN A 250 -11.94 7.85 -24.76
CA ASN A 250 -11.39 6.86 -23.85
C ASN A 250 -10.83 7.58 -22.60
N PRO A 251 -11.57 7.66 -21.48
CA PRO A 251 -11.05 8.27 -20.25
C PRO A 251 -10.09 7.34 -19.48
N TRP A 252 -9.68 6.19 -20.03
CA TRP A 252 -8.72 5.30 -19.39
C TRP A 252 -7.66 4.83 -20.38
N ASN A 253 -6.59 5.62 -20.46
CA ASN A 253 -5.36 5.23 -21.12
C ASN A 253 -4.75 4.01 -20.40
N LYS A 254 -5.07 2.79 -20.85
CA LYS A 254 -4.42 1.53 -20.47
C LYS A 254 -3.02 1.41 -21.12
N SER A 255 -2.17 2.41 -20.96
CA SER A 255 -0.75 2.32 -21.32
C SER A 255 0.12 2.90 -20.21
N LEU A 256 0.30 2.13 -19.13
CA LEU A 256 1.45 2.28 -18.25
C LEU A 256 2.09 0.90 -18.14
N CYS A 257 3.42 0.87 -18.32
CA CYS A 257 4.30 -0.25 -18.67
C CYS A 257 4.55 -0.43 -20.19
N LYS A 258 5.23 0.56 -20.78
CA LYS A 258 6.32 0.30 -21.74
C LYS A 258 7.64 0.64 -21.07
#